data_AF-A0A7X7KWY9-F1
#
_entry.id   AF-A0A7X7KWY9-F1
#
_cell.length_a   1.000
_cell.length_b   1.000
_cell.length_c   1.000
_cell.angle_alpha   90.00
_cell.angle_beta   90.00
_cell.angle_gamma   90.00
#
_symmetry.space_group_name_H-M   'P 1'
#
loop_
_entity.id
_entity.type
_entity.pdbx_description
1 polymer ?
#
loop_
_entity_poly.entity_id
_entity_poly.type
_entity_poly.pdbx_seq_one_letter_code
_entity_poly.pdbx_strand_id
1 'polypeptide(L)'
;IPVAGNTITQEIAKSFQTDFRVAEQMKREHGFVALGGVYAGAEDETADRISKVIRNVVTRLHAEVNRSINFYRSQQGGSVPSRVLLTGGSSIIPHMDTFFREKLKVDVDYLNPFVNVTVGGRANAEKVGEEFFGLGEVVGLALRRSIPCPVEINLMPPNLVQRKTFRRRIPFFGAAAAALLLALFAGSFHAGLQARRHQRQQDGVEDRLRQLQTGREALQREAQARDGLLRELDVYRALVEQRTLLAKRLVAVRDSVLEGMWLTAVEPMRDAAGLVTGLRISGRGFSDRLKAHEAAGGNQATAVEMFRDRLKAQSIFTDDVFIRREHDDERFPDRVRVFTLEANLELAAQFKPVE
;
A
#
# COMPACT_ATOMS: atom_id res chain seq x y z
N ILE A 1 -6.38 -50.90 52.28
CA ILE A 1 -6.11 -51.20 53.71
C ILE A 1 -7.23 -50.56 54.54
N PRO A 2 -8.14 -51.32 55.16
CA PRO A 2 -9.31 -50.78 55.86
C PRO A 2 -9.07 -50.45 57.34
N VAL A 3 -7.81 -50.48 57.81
CA VAL A 3 -7.44 -50.24 59.21
C VAL A 3 -6.62 -48.96 59.31
N ALA A 4 -7.04 -48.01 60.14
CA ALA A 4 -6.35 -46.72 60.30
C ALA A 4 -6.72 -46.05 61.65
N GLY A 5 -6.46 -44.74 61.76
CA GLY A 5 -6.72 -43.94 62.96
C GLY A 5 -8.17 -43.96 63.46
N ASN A 6 -9.16 -44.04 62.57
CA ASN A 6 -10.56 -44.16 62.96
C ASN A 6 -10.83 -45.48 63.72
N THR A 7 -10.20 -46.57 63.27
CA THR A 7 -10.29 -47.86 63.96
C THR A 7 -9.71 -47.78 65.37
N ILE A 8 -8.62 -47.04 65.57
CA ILE A 8 -8.05 -46.80 66.90
C ILE A 8 -9.10 -46.16 67.81
N THR A 9 -9.72 -45.07 67.35
CA THR A 9 -10.74 -44.35 68.12
C THR A 9 -11.96 -45.22 68.43
N GLN A 10 -12.42 -46.03 67.46
CA GLN A 10 -13.53 -46.97 67.66
C GLN A 10 -13.21 -48.06 68.70
N GLU A 11 -12.00 -48.61 68.69
CA GLU A 11 -11.60 -49.64 69.65
C GLU A 11 -11.38 -49.05 71.05
N ILE A 12 -10.91 -47.80 71.16
CA ILE A 12 -10.86 -47.08 72.45
C ILE A 12 -12.27 -46.85 72.97
N ALA A 13 -13.19 -46.34 72.14
CA ALA A 13 -14.58 -46.12 72.52
C ALA A 13 -15.25 -47.39 73.04
N LYS A 14 -15.03 -48.53 72.37
CA LYS A 14 -15.53 -49.84 72.83
C LYS A 14 -14.88 -50.29 74.14
N SER A 15 -13.56 -50.13 74.27
CA SER A 15 -12.82 -50.56 75.47
C SER A 15 -13.25 -49.76 76.71
N PHE A 16 -13.43 -48.45 76.57
CA PHE A 16 -13.79 -47.56 77.68
C PHE A 16 -15.30 -47.31 77.80
N GLN A 17 -16.11 -47.86 76.90
CA GLN A 17 -17.56 -47.65 76.83
C GLN A 17 -17.94 -46.17 76.79
N THR A 18 -17.17 -45.36 76.06
CA THR A 18 -17.39 -43.92 75.91
C THR A 18 -17.81 -43.56 74.49
N ASP A 19 -18.32 -42.35 74.32
CA ASP A 19 -18.59 -41.81 72.99
C ASP A 19 -17.31 -41.65 72.15
N PHE A 20 -17.49 -41.70 70.83
CA PHE A 20 -16.40 -41.56 69.86
C PHE A 20 -15.58 -40.28 70.04
N ARG A 21 -16.24 -39.15 70.35
CA ARG A 21 -15.57 -37.86 70.55
C ARG A 21 -14.65 -37.88 71.78
N VAL A 22 -15.12 -38.48 72.87
CA VAL A 22 -14.34 -38.63 74.10
C VAL A 22 -13.17 -39.59 73.86
N ALA A 23 -13.40 -40.69 73.14
CA ALA A 23 -12.35 -41.61 72.75
C ALA A 23 -11.26 -40.96 71.86
N GLU A 24 -11.65 -40.05 70.95
CA GLU A 24 -10.69 -39.31 70.12
C GLU A 24 -9.81 -38.38 70.97
N GLN A 25 -10.41 -37.73 71.98
CA GLN A 25 -9.68 -36.89 72.91
C GLN A 25 -8.70 -37.73 73.76
N MET A 26 -9.17 -38.85 74.33
CA MET A 26 -8.32 -39.79 75.07
C MET A 26 -7.14 -40.30 74.21
N LYS A 27 -7.39 -40.61 72.93
CA LYS A 27 -6.34 -41.00 71.97
C LYS A 27 -5.28 -39.92 71.77
N ARG A 28 -5.67 -38.64 71.71
CA ARG A 28 -4.75 -37.52 71.49
C ARG A 28 -3.94 -37.17 72.74
N GLU A 29 -4.56 -37.26 73.91
CA GLU A 29 -3.94 -36.85 75.18
C GLU A 29 -3.05 -37.95 75.78
N HIS A 30 -3.48 -39.22 75.73
CA HIS A 30 -2.83 -40.32 76.45
C HIS A 30 -2.32 -41.43 75.52
N GLY A 31 -2.51 -41.30 74.20
CA GLY A 31 -2.20 -42.35 73.24
C GLY A 31 -0.71 -42.44 72.91
N PHE A 32 -0.14 -43.64 73.00
CA PHE A 32 1.18 -43.99 72.46
C PHE A 32 1.18 -45.45 71.98
N VAL A 33 2.15 -45.85 71.16
CA VAL A 33 2.31 -47.24 70.73
C VAL A 33 3.19 -47.98 71.74
N ALA A 34 2.63 -48.99 72.43
CA ALA A 34 3.43 -49.83 73.32
C ALA A 34 4.43 -50.69 72.52
N LEU A 35 5.73 -50.53 72.79
CA LEU A 35 6.81 -51.23 72.08
C LEU A 35 7.06 -52.67 72.60
N GLY A 36 6.70 -52.94 73.86
CA GLY A 36 6.80 -54.27 74.48
C GLY A 36 8.13 -54.45 75.21
N GLY A 37 8.01 -54.69 76.51
CA GLY A 37 9.09 -54.83 77.48
C GLY A 37 8.53 -54.76 78.90
N VAL A 38 9.28 -55.26 79.88
CA VAL A 38 8.86 -55.39 81.30
C VAL A 38 8.65 -54.03 81.99
N TYR A 39 9.08 -52.92 81.38
CA TYR A 39 9.07 -51.57 81.96
C TYR A 39 8.11 -50.58 81.28
N ALA A 40 7.16 -51.04 80.45
CA ALA A 40 6.34 -50.17 79.61
C ALA A 40 4.85 -50.15 80.00
N GLY A 41 4.54 -50.23 81.29
CA GLY A 41 3.27 -49.72 81.79
C GLY A 41 3.44 -48.24 82.03
N ALA A 42 2.61 -47.38 81.42
CA ALA A 42 2.52 -46.01 81.89
C ALA A 42 2.14 -46.04 83.39
N GLU A 43 2.64 -45.09 84.19
CA GLU A 43 2.22 -44.97 85.60
C GLU A 43 0.69 -44.82 85.72
N ASP A 44 0.06 -44.31 84.66
CA ASP A 44 -1.38 -44.23 84.47
C ASP A 44 -1.96 -45.49 83.79
N GLU A 45 -2.85 -46.18 84.50
CA GLU A 45 -3.61 -47.34 84.03
C GLU A 45 -4.43 -47.03 82.75
N THR A 46 -4.93 -45.80 82.63
CA THR A 46 -5.72 -45.35 81.48
C THR A 46 -4.84 -45.31 80.23
N ALA A 47 -3.69 -44.65 80.32
CA ALA A 47 -2.71 -44.56 79.25
C ALA A 47 -2.17 -45.95 78.85
N ASP A 48 -1.87 -46.83 79.82
CA ASP A 48 -1.44 -48.21 79.52
C ASP A 48 -2.50 -48.98 78.73
N ARG A 49 -3.77 -48.91 79.15
CA ARG A 49 -4.88 -49.58 78.45
C ARG A 49 -5.10 -49.01 77.05
N ILE A 50 -5.04 -47.69 76.87
CA ILE A 50 -5.10 -47.03 75.56
C ILE A 50 -3.94 -47.51 74.66
N SER A 51 -2.72 -47.57 75.19
CA SER A 51 -1.53 -47.96 74.43
C SER A 51 -1.61 -49.40 73.91
N LYS A 52 -2.20 -50.32 74.69
CA LYS A 52 -2.46 -51.71 74.29
C LYS A 52 -3.48 -51.78 73.16
N VAL A 53 -4.57 -51.00 73.25
CA VAL A 53 -5.57 -50.90 72.18
C VAL A 53 -4.92 -50.36 70.89
N ILE A 54 -4.16 -49.26 70.99
CA ILE A 54 -3.42 -48.69 69.87
C ILE A 54 -2.50 -49.74 69.25
N ARG A 55 -1.65 -50.40 70.05
CA ARG A 55 -0.71 -51.44 69.59
C ARG A 55 -1.40 -52.56 68.83
N ASN A 56 -2.55 -53.04 69.31
CA ASN A 56 -3.31 -54.09 68.61
C ASN A 56 -3.77 -53.63 67.23
N VAL A 57 -4.27 -52.40 67.11
CA VAL A 57 -4.68 -51.84 65.81
C VAL A 57 -3.48 -51.62 64.89
N VAL A 58 -2.39 -51.05 65.41
CA VAL A 58 -1.15 -50.80 64.64
C VAL A 58 -0.49 -52.11 64.19
N THR A 59 -0.58 -53.18 64.98
CA THR A 59 -0.08 -54.52 64.58
C THR A 59 -0.85 -55.07 63.39
N ARG A 60 -2.18 -54.90 63.36
CA ARG A 60 -3.00 -55.24 62.18
C ARG A 60 -2.64 -54.37 60.98
N LEU A 61 -2.44 -53.07 61.18
CA LEU A 61 -1.99 -52.15 60.13
C LEU A 61 -0.65 -52.58 59.53
N HIS A 62 0.32 -52.95 60.37
CA HIS A 62 1.61 -53.48 59.92
C HIS A 62 1.47 -54.73 59.04
N ALA A 63 0.58 -55.66 59.40
CA ALA A 63 0.34 -56.85 58.58
C ALA A 63 -0.22 -56.48 57.19
N GLU A 64 -1.12 -55.50 57.12
CA GLU A 64 -1.64 -54.98 55.85
C GLU A 64 -0.57 -54.25 55.02
N VAL A 65 0.28 -53.44 55.66
CA VAL A 65 1.41 -52.76 55.01
C VAL A 65 2.37 -53.79 54.41
N ASN A 66 2.75 -54.83 55.15
CA ASN A 66 3.59 -55.91 54.62
C ASN A 66 2.93 -56.65 53.45
N ARG A 67 1.62 -56.88 53.51
CA ARG A 67 0.88 -57.47 52.39
C ARG A 67 0.97 -56.59 51.14
N SER A 68 0.83 -55.27 51.28
CA SER A 68 0.98 -54.31 50.18
C SER A 68 2.41 -54.27 49.63
N ILE A 69 3.43 -54.29 50.50
CA ILE A 69 4.85 -54.35 50.06
C ILE A 69 5.11 -55.64 49.27
N ASN A 70 4.63 -56.78 49.76
CA ASN A 70 4.81 -58.06 49.08
C ASN A 70 4.06 -58.11 47.74
N PHE A 71 2.87 -57.51 47.65
CA PHE A 71 2.14 -57.37 46.40
C PHE A 71 2.89 -56.52 45.38
N TYR A 72 3.43 -55.37 45.79
CA TYR A 72 4.26 -54.51 44.93
C TYR A 72 5.48 -55.27 44.37
N ARG A 73 6.14 -56.05 45.22
CA ARG A 73 7.31 -56.85 44.82
C ARG A 73 6.95 -57.99 43.87
N SER A 74 5.91 -58.75 44.17
CA SER A 74 5.58 -59.98 43.42
C SER A 74 4.80 -59.73 42.14
N GLN A 75 3.89 -58.74 42.12
CA GLN A 75 3.00 -58.51 40.99
C GLN A 75 3.40 -57.32 40.12
N GLN A 76 4.09 -56.33 40.68
CA GLN A 76 4.46 -55.11 39.96
C GLN A 76 5.97 -55.01 39.65
N GLY A 77 6.73 -56.08 39.94
CA GLY A 77 8.18 -56.11 39.71
C GLY A 77 8.96 -55.12 40.58
N GLY A 78 8.38 -54.64 41.68
CA GLY A 78 8.99 -53.67 42.57
C GLY A 78 10.12 -54.22 43.44
N SER A 79 11.01 -53.35 43.91
CA SER A 79 12.05 -53.69 44.89
C SER A 79 11.54 -53.57 46.34
N VAL A 80 12.34 -54.04 47.29
CA VAL A 80 12.11 -53.78 48.72
C VAL A 80 12.22 -52.25 48.96
N PRO A 81 11.34 -51.65 49.79
CA PRO A 81 11.46 -50.23 50.14
C PRO A 81 12.78 -49.95 50.87
N SER A 82 13.50 -48.92 50.44
CA SER A 82 14.71 -48.44 51.13
C SER A 82 14.41 -47.54 52.32
N ARG A 83 13.28 -46.84 52.29
CA ARG A 83 12.81 -45.92 53.34
C ARG A 83 11.29 -45.89 53.35
N VAL A 84 10.73 -45.67 54.54
CA VAL A 84 9.30 -45.46 54.76
C VAL A 84 9.10 -44.06 55.32
N LEU A 85 8.16 -43.31 54.73
CA LEU A 85 7.80 -41.97 55.18
C LEU A 85 6.40 -41.99 55.78
N LEU A 86 6.29 -41.64 57.07
CA LEU A 86 5.03 -41.58 57.79
C LEU A 86 4.34 -40.23 57.52
N THR A 87 3.04 -40.28 57.25
CA THR A 87 2.22 -39.11 56.91
C THR A 87 0.82 -39.27 57.51
N GLY A 88 0.08 -38.17 57.63
CA GLY A 88 -1.30 -38.14 58.13
C GLY A 88 -1.39 -38.02 59.64
N GLY A 89 -2.56 -37.62 60.15
CA GLY A 89 -2.71 -37.23 61.55
C GLY A 89 -2.53 -38.35 62.59
N SER A 90 -2.62 -39.63 62.21
CA SER A 90 -2.35 -40.75 63.14
C SER A 90 -0.89 -41.17 63.19
N SER A 91 -0.04 -40.64 62.31
CA SER A 91 1.39 -40.94 62.33
C SER A 91 2.11 -40.31 63.51
N ILE A 92 1.58 -39.20 64.05
CA ILE A 92 2.17 -38.45 65.18
C ILE A 92 2.02 -39.16 66.52
N ILE A 93 1.25 -40.25 66.60
CA ILE A 93 1.13 -41.03 67.84
C ILE A 93 2.55 -41.44 68.27
N PRO A 94 2.97 -41.13 69.51
CA PRO A 94 4.31 -41.45 69.99
C PRO A 94 4.69 -42.91 69.78
N HIS A 95 5.95 -43.13 69.40
CA HIS A 95 6.55 -44.45 69.12
C HIS A 95 6.01 -45.19 67.88
N MET A 96 5.20 -44.53 67.03
CA MET A 96 4.76 -45.11 65.76
C MET A 96 5.94 -45.42 64.82
N ASP A 97 6.89 -44.49 64.74
CA ASP A 97 8.14 -44.61 63.99
C ASP A 97 9.00 -45.78 64.48
N THR A 98 9.23 -45.88 65.79
CA THR A 98 10.00 -46.96 66.40
C THR A 98 9.34 -48.31 66.15
N PHE A 99 8.02 -48.40 66.35
CA PHE A 99 7.28 -49.63 66.09
C PHE A 99 7.43 -50.10 64.64
N PHE A 100 7.24 -49.21 63.66
CA PHE A 100 7.38 -49.58 62.26
C PHE A 100 8.83 -49.87 61.87
N ARG A 101 9.80 -49.15 62.43
CA ARG A 101 11.23 -49.40 62.20
C ARG A 101 11.63 -50.79 62.69
N GLU A 102 11.19 -51.17 63.89
CA GLU A 102 11.44 -52.49 64.45
C GLU A 102 10.78 -53.63 63.65
N LYS A 103 9.56 -53.39 63.17
CA LYS A 103 8.75 -54.42 62.50
C LYS A 103 9.06 -54.58 61.02
N LEU A 104 9.30 -53.48 60.30
CA LEU A 104 9.63 -53.48 58.88
C LEU A 104 11.12 -53.66 58.60
N LYS A 105 12.01 -53.40 59.59
CA LYS A 105 13.48 -53.45 59.42
C LYS A 105 13.98 -52.53 58.29
N VAL A 106 13.35 -51.38 58.15
CA VAL A 106 13.66 -50.33 57.17
C VAL A 106 13.68 -48.99 57.90
N ASP A 107 14.43 -48.01 57.38
CA ASP A 107 14.43 -46.65 57.92
C ASP A 107 13.03 -46.02 57.81
N VAL A 108 12.52 -45.52 58.93
CA VAL A 108 11.21 -44.88 59.04
C VAL A 108 11.39 -43.45 59.52
N ASP A 109 10.94 -42.48 58.73
CA ASP A 109 10.97 -41.06 59.08
C ASP A 109 9.62 -40.40 58.80
N TYR A 110 9.42 -39.18 59.29
CA TYR A 110 8.22 -38.38 58.99
C TYR A 110 8.35 -37.64 57.67
N LEU A 111 7.28 -37.65 56.86
CA LEU A 111 7.18 -36.82 55.67
C LEU A 111 6.96 -35.37 56.08
N ASN A 112 7.97 -34.53 55.93
CA ASN A 112 7.83 -33.08 56.04
C ASN A 112 7.53 -32.48 54.64
N PRO A 113 6.31 -31.99 54.38
CA PRO A 113 5.96 -31.40 53.09
C PRO A 113 6.56 -30.01 52.87
N PHE A 114 7.11 -29.38 53.92
CA PHE A 114 7.66 -28.01 53.89
C PHE A 114 9.18 -27.96 53.69
N VAL A 115 9.85 -29.08 53.40
CA VAL A 115 11.31 -29.11 53.14
C VAL A 115 11.73 -28.13 52.05
N ASN A 116 10.94 -28.02 50.98
CA ASN A 116 11.19 -27.12 49.85
C ASN A 116 10.07 -26.09 49.65
N VAL A 117 9.24 -25.86 50.67
CA VAL A 117 8.08 -24.97 50.58
C VAL A 117 8.09 -24.03 51.77
N THR A 118 8.25 -22.74 51.50
CA THR A 118 8.22 -21.70 52.54
C THR A 118 6.78 -21.38 52.94
N VAL A 119 6.55 -21.26 54.24
CA VAL A 119 5.27 -20.77 54.78
C VAL A 119 5.18 -19.25 54.55
N GLY A 120 4.17 -18.80 53.80
CA GLY A 120 3.98 -17.38 53.52
C GLY A 120 3.48 -16.60 54.75
N GLY A 121 3.83 -15.32 54.87
CA GLY A 121 3.59 -14.50 56.07
C GLY A 121 2.13 -14.24 56.47
N ARG A 122 1.14 -14.74 55.71
CA ARG A 122 -0.27 -14.74 56.12
C ARG A 122 -0.65 -15.96 56.96
N ALA A 123 0.16 -17.01 56.94
CA ALA A 123 -0.07 -18.22 57.72
C ALA A 123 0.74 -18.17 59.01
N ASN A 124 0.18 -18.70 60.10
CA ASN A 124 0.92 -18.88 61.36
C ASN A 124 1.88 -20.07 61.20
N ALA A 125 3.18 -19.82 61.25
CA ALA A 125 4.21 -20.84 61.07
C ALA A 125 4.23 -21.89 62.19
N GLU A 126 3.90 -21.52 63.43
CA GLU A 126 3.84 -22.43 64.58
C GLU A 126 2.73 -23.46 64.40
N LYS A 127 1.51 -23.00 64.05
CA LYS A 127 0.38 -23.90 63.77
C LYS A 127 0.64 -24.82 62.58
N VAL A 128 1.32 -24.32 61.54
CA VAL A 128 1.73 -25.14 60.39
C VAL A 128 2.76 -26.19 60.82
N GLY A 129 3.66 -25.86 61.74
CA GLY A 129 4.60 -26.79 62.35
C GLY A 129 3.94 -27.84 63.23
N GLU A 130 2.84 -27.52 63.92
CA GLU A 130 2.07 -28.49 64.71
C GLU A 130 1.27 -29.46 63.83
N GLU A 131 0.68 -28.96 62.74
CA GLU A 131 -0.23 -29.73 61.87
C GLU A 131 0.43 -30.28 60.60
N PHE A 132 1.77 -30.20 60.46
CA PHE A 132 2.46 -30.47 59.20
C PHE A 132 2.13 -31.84 58.58
N PHE A 133 1.89 -32.85 59.43
CA PHE A 133 1.56 -34.22 59.05
C PHE A 133 0.28 -34.34 58.22
N GLY A 134 -0.67 -33.41 58.38
CA GLY A 134 -1.95 -33.36 57.67
C GLY A 134 -1.96 -32.41 56.47
N LEU A 135 -0.85 -31.72 56.21
CA LEU A 135 -0.78 -30.69 55.15
C LEU A 135 -0.15 -31.20 53.85
N GLY A 136 0.23 -32.48 53.80
CA GLY A 136 0.85 -33.10 52.62
C GLY A 136 0.02 -32.98 51.36
N GLU A 137 -1.28 -33.30 51.41
CA GLU A 137 -2.14 -33.20 50.21
C GLU A 137 -2.35 -31.74 49.77
N VAL A 138 -2.51 -30.83 50.73
CA VAL A 138 -2.72 -29.40 50.45
C VAL A 138 -1.49 -28.79 49.78
N VAL A 139 -0.29 -29.10 50.30
CA VAL A 139 0.97 -28.68 49.69
C VAL A 139 1.13 -29.28 48.30
N GLY A 140 0.82 -30.57 48.11
CA GLY A 140 0.85 -31.23 46.79
C GLY A 140 -0.08 -30.58 45.77
N LEU A 141 -1.31 -30.24 46.15
CA LEU A 141 -2.27 -29.53 45.29
C LEU A 141 -1.81 -28.10 44.95
N ALA A 142 -1.17 -27.42 45.90
CA ALA A 142 -0.59 -26.10 45.66
C ALA A 142 0.58 -26.18 44.66
N LEU A 143 1.49 -27.15 44.84
CA LEU A 143 2.62 -27.37 43.92
C LEU A 143 2.15 -27.71 42.51
N ARG A 144 1.08 -28.49 42.37
CA ARG A 144 0.47 -28.80 41.07
C ARG A 144 0.07 -27.56 40.28
N ARG A 145 -0.34 -26.49 40.95
CA ARG A 145 -0.73 -25.23 40.28
C ARG A 145 0.48 -24.37 39.90
N SER A 146 1.58 -24.48 40.65
CA SER A 146 2.72 -23.57 40.56
C SER A 146 3.85 -24.12 39.68
N ILE A 147 3.99 -25.44 39.57
CA ILE A 147 5.13 -26.11 38.93
C ILE A 147 4.60 -27.12 37.90
N PRO A 148 5.29 -27.29 36.75
CA PRO A 148 4.97 -28.38 35.83
C PRO A 148 5.19 -29.73 36.52
N CYS A 149 4.11 -30.48 36.72
CA CYS A 149 4.18 -31.84 37.24
C CYS A 149 4.48 -32.84 36.11
N PRO A 150 5.39 -33.82 36.31
CA PRO A 150 5.69 -34.85 35.31
C PRO A 150 4.46 -35.67 34.91
N VAL A 151 3.52 -35.86 35.84
CA VAL A 151 2.26 -36.55 35.62
C VAL A 151 1.14 -35.63 36.07
N GLU A 152 0.29 -35.21 35.14
CA GLU A 152 -0.90 -34.41 35.44
C GLU A 152 -2.17 -35.17 35.06
N ILE A 153 -2.96 -35.54 36.08
CA ILE A 153 -4.27 -36.17 35.89
C ILE A 153 -5.36 -35.13 36.20
N ASN A 154 -6.14 -34.75 35.20
CA ASN A 154 -7.28 -33.86 35.35
C ASN A 154 -8.57 -34.60 35.01
N LEU A 155 -9.43 -34.80 36.02
CA LEU A 155 -10.72 -35.49 35.87
C LEU A 155 -11.85 -34.55 35.44
N MET A 156 -11.55 -33.27 35.18
CA MET A 156 -12.55 -32.32 34.69
C MET A 156 -12.95 -32.68 33.26
N PRO A 157 -14.25 -32.79 32.94
CA PRO A 157 -14.68 -33.12 31.60
C PRO A 157 -14.26 -32.02 30.60
N PRO A 158 -13.93 -32.40 29.35
CA PRO A 158 -13.28 -31.52 28.39
C PRO A 158 -14.12 -30.28 28.04
N ASN A 159 -15.45 -30.41 28.04
CA ASN A 159 -16.38 -29.30 27.83
C ASN A 159 -16.25 -28.20 28.90
N LEU A 160 -16.03 -28.56 30.16
CA LEU A 160 -15.84 -27.60 31.25
C LEU A 160 -14.45 -26.95 31.18
N VAL A 161 -13.42 -27.73 30.82
CA VAL A 161 -12.06 -27.21 30.63
C VAL A 161 -12.05 -26.16 29.52
N GLN A 162 -12.65 -26.45 28.36
CA GLN A 162 -12.75 -25.52 27.23
C GLN A 162 -13.49 -24.24 27.59
N ARG A 163 -14.61 -24.35 28.32
CA ARG A 163 -15.37 -23.17 28.77
C ARG A 163 -14.55 -22.30 29.72
N LYS A 164 -13.75 -22.91 30.61
CA LYS A 164 -12.87 -22.20 31.54
C LYS A 164 -11.70 -21.53 30.82
N THR A 165 -11.06 -22.21 29.85
CA THR A 165 -9.98 -21.62 29.04
C THR A 165 -10.50 -20.52 28.13
N PHE A 166 -11.68 -20.70 27.53
CA PHE A 166 -12.31 -19.68 26.70
C PHE A 166 -12.60 -18.43 27.53
N ARG A 167 -13.22 -18.59 28.71
CA ARG A 167 -13.49 -17.46 29.62
C ARG A 167 -12.22 -16.70 30.04
N ARG A 168 -11.10 -17.40 30.24
CA ARG A 168 -9.78 -16.76 30.47
C ARG A 168 -9.25 -15.99 29.26
N ARG A 169 -9.64 -16.38 28.04
CA ARG A 169 -9.21 -15.73 26.78
C ARG A 169 -10.11 -14.58 26.32
N ILE A 170 -11.35 -14.48 26.83
CA ILE A 170 -12.27 -13.36 26.56
C ILE A 170 -11.63 -11.97 26.63
N PRO A 171 -10.84 -11.60 27.67
CA PRO A 171 -10.23 -10.26 27.72
C PRO A 171 -9.24 -10.01 26.58
N PHE A 172 -8.51 -11.03 26.12
CA PHE A 172 -7.60 -10.91 24.98
C PHE A 172 -8.35 -10.69 23.67
N PHE A 173 -9.48 -11.37 23.48
CA PHE A 173 -10.35 -11.12 22.32
C PHE A 173 -10.94 -9.70 22.36
N GLY A 174 -11.33 -9.22 23.54
CA GLY A 174 -11.78 -7.83 23.72
C GLY A 174 -10.69 -6.82 23.35
N ALA A 175 -9.45 -7.03 23.81
CA ALA A 175 -8.31 -6.18 23.47
C ALA A 175 -8.00 -6.20 21.97
N ALA A 176 -8.03 -7.38 21.33
CA ALA A 176 -7.82 -7.51 19.89
C ALA A 176 -8.90 -6.79 19.07
N ALA A 177 -10.17 -6.92 19.46
CA ALA A 177 -11.28 -6.22 18.82
C ALA A 177 -11.14 -4.69 18.96
N ALA A 178 -10.76 -4.21 20.15
CA ALA A 178 -10.51 -2.78 20.38
C ALA A 178 -9.35 -2.25 19.52
N ALA A 179 -8.26 -3.02 19.39
CA ALA A 179 -7.13 -2.65 18.53
C ALA A 179 -7.54 -2.57 17.05
N LEU A 180 -8.37 -3.49 16.57
CA LEU A 180 -8.94 -3.47 15.22
C LEU A 180 -9.80 -2.23 14.97
N LEU A 181 -10.68 -1.89 15.92
CA LEU A 181 -11.51 -0.69 15.83
C LEU A 181 -10.67 0.59 15.85
N LEU A 182 -9.62 0.65 16.67
CA LEU A 182 -8.68 1.77 16.69
C LEU A 182 -7.93 1.92 15.37
N ALA A 183 -7.50 0.81 14.75
CA ALA A 183 -6.84 0.85 13.45
C ALA A 183 -7.78 1.35 12.34
N LEU A 184 -9.03 0.87 12.31
CA LEU A 184 -10.05 1.33 11.38
C LEU A 184 -10.40 2.81 11.58
N PHE A 185 -10.48 3.25 12.84
CA PHE A 185 -10.73 4.64 13.19
C PHE A 185 -9.56 5.54 12.73
N ALA A 186 -8.32 5.15 13.03
CA ALA A 186 -7.13 5.89 12.62
C ALA A 186 -7.02 5.99 11.08
N GLY A 187 -7.30 4.89 10.37
CA GLY A 187 -7.32 4.87 8.91
C GLY A 187 -8.38 5.80 8.32
N SER A 188 -9.61 5.73 8.82
CA SER A 188 -10.72 6.60 8.40
C SER A 188 -10.42 8.08 8.69
N PHE A 189 -9.87 8.37 9.87
CA PHE A 189 -9.50 9.73 10.27
C PHE A 189 -8.40 10.29 9.36
N HIS A 190 -7.37 9.51 9.07
CA HIS A 190 -6.28 9.92 8.18
C HIS A 190 -6.76 10.12 6.74
N ALA A 191 -7.59 9.22 6.20
CA ALA A 191 -8.19 9.36 4.88
C ALA A 191 -9.05 10.63 4.78
N GLY A 192 -9.84 10.96 5.82
CA GLY A 192 -10.62 12.19 5.88
C GLY A 192 -9.76 13.45 5.88
N LEU A 193 -8.64 13.45 6.61
CA LEU A 193 -7.68 14.56 6.58
C LEU A 193 -7.01 14.72 5.21
N GLN A 194 -6.65 13.61 4.56
CA GLN A 194 -6.06 13.64 3.22
C GLN A 194 -7.05 14.12 2.16
N ALA A 195 -8.30 13.65 2.19
CA ALA A 195 -9.34 14.10 1.27
C ALA A 195 -9.53 15.62 1.32
N ARG A 196 -9.55 16.21 2.53
CA ARG A 196 -9.62 17.67 2.70
C ARG A 196 -8.41 18.41 2.12
N ARG A 197 -7.21 17.83 2.20
CA ARG A 197 -6.01 18.42 1.59
C ARG A 197 -6.05 18.35 0.07
N HIS A 198 -6.47 17.21 -0.49
CA HIS A 198 -6.62 17.04 -1.92
C HIS A 198 -7.68 17.96 -2.50
N GLN A 199 -8.81 18.14 -1.81
CA GLN A 199 -9.85 19.08 -2.24
C GLN A 199 -9.32 20.51 -2.32
N ARG A 200 -8.58 20.98 -1.30
CA ARG A 200 -7.93 22.30 -1.33
C ARG A 200 -6.91 22.45 -2.47
N GLN A 201 -6.18 21.38 -2.80
CA GLN A 201 -5.24 21.40 -3.92
C GLN A 201 -5.98 21.45 -5.27
N GLN A 202 -7.08 20.70 -5.41
CA GLN A 202 -7.92 20.74 -6.59
C GLN A 202 -8.52 22.14 -6.80
N ASP A 203 -9.10 22.74 -5.76
CA ASP A 203 -9.64 24.10 -5.82
C ASP A 203 -8.58 25.10 -6.28
N GLY A 204 -7.36 25.04 -5.71
CA GLY A 204 -6.26 25.93 -6.10
C GLY A 204 -5.73 25.70 -7.52
N VAL A 205 -5.78 24.46 -8.02
CA VAL A 205 -5.41 24.14 -9.41
C VAL A 205 -6.50 24.59 -10.38
N GLU A 206 -7.76 24.41 -10.03
CA GLU A 206 -8.90 24.91 -10.82
C GLU A 206 -8.87 26.44 -10.93
N ASP A 207 -8.57 27.14 -9.85
CA ASP A 207 -8.43 28.61 -9.87
C ASP A 207 -7.29 29.06 -10.80
N ARG A 208 -6.14 28.39 -10.74
CA ARG A 208 -5.01 28.67 -11.66
C ARG A 208 -5.38 28.34 -13.10
N LEU A 209 -6.10 27.25 -13.34
CA LEU A 209 -6.56 26.85 -14.66
C LEU A 209 -7.50 27.91 -15.25
N ARG A 210 -8.44 28.43 -14.44
CA ARG A 210 -9.34 29.52 -14.83
C ARG A 210 -8.56 30.79 -15.21
N GLN A 211 -7.59 31.19 -14.38
CA GLN A 211 -6.76 32.37 -14.67
C GLN A 211 -5.98 32.22 -15.99
N LEU A 212 -5.38 31.05 -16.23
CA LEU A 212 -4.66 30.76 -17.47
C LEU A 212 -5.59 30.68 -18.68
N GLN A 213 -6.79 30.14 -18.53
CA GLN A 213 -7.81 30.12 -19.59
C GLN A 213 -8.23 31.54 -19.97
N THR A 214 -8.50 32.41 -19.00
CA THR A 214 -8.82 33.83 -19.26
C THR A 214 -7.66 34.54 -19.96
N GLY A 215 -6.41 34.30 -19.53
CA GLY A 215 -5.22 34.85 -20.18
C GLY A 215 -5.05 34.33 -21.62
N ARG A 216 -5.31 33.03 -21.85
CA ARG A 216 -5.27 32.42 -23.18
C ARG A 216 -6.34 33.01 -24.11
N GLU A 217 -7.56 33.20 -23.62
CA GLU A 217 -8.63 33.84 -24.39
C GLU A 217 -8.28 35.28 -24.76
N ALA A 218 -7.70 36.06 -23.83
CA ALA A 218 -7.25 37.41 -24.11
C ALA A 218 -6.14 37.44 -25.18
N LEU A 219 -5.14 36.56 -25.07
CA LEU A 219 -4.08 36.42 -26.07
C LEU A 219 -4.62 35.97 -27.43
N GLN A 220 -5.61 35.08 -27.46
CA GLN A 220 -6.26 34.66 -28.71
C GLN A 220 -7.01 35.80 -29.37
N ARG A 221 -7.72 36.65 -28.62
CA ARG A 221 -8.37 37.85 -29.17
C ARG A 221 -7.35 38.81 -29.77
N GLU A 222 -6.24 39.06 -29.07
CA GLU A 222 -5.18 39.94 -29.56
C GLU A 222 -4.49 39.38 -30.80
N ALA A 223 -4.23 38.07 -30.83
CA ALA A 223 -3.68 37.39 -32.01
C ALA A 223 -4.63 37.47 -33.21
N GLN A 224 -5.94 37.29 -33.00
CA GLN A 224 -6.95 37.45 -34.05
C GLN A 224 -7.04 38.89 -34.55
N ALA A 225 -6.96 39.88 -33.66
CA ALA A 225 -6.94 41.30 -34.03
C ALA A 225 -5.69 41.64 -34.87
N ARG A 226 -4.51 41.17 -34.44
CA ARG A 226 -3.26 41.30 -35.19
C ARG A 226 -3.35 40.63 -36.56
N ASP A 227 -3.87 39.41 -36.64
CA ASP A 227 -4.00 38.69 -37.90
C ASP A 227 -5.02 39.38 -38.84
N GLY A 228 -6.05 40.01 -38.29
CA GLY A 228 -6.97 40.88 -39.03
C GLY A 228 -6.26 42.09 -39.64
N LEU A 229 -5.47 42.81 -38.84
CA LEU A 229 -4.65 43.94 -39.30
C LEU A 229 -3.63 43.55 -40.35
N LEU A 230 -2.96 42.39 -40.19
CA LEU A 230 -2.01 41.89 -41.17
C LEU A 230 -2.69 41.60 -42.52
N ARG A 231 -3.89 41.01 -42.52
CA ARG A 231 -4.66 40.81 -43.76
C ARG A 231 -5.02 42.13 -44.43
N GLU A 232 -5.41 43.13 -43.66
CA GLU A 232 -5.71 44.47 -44.18
C GLU A 232 -4.46 45.10 -44.83
N LEU A 233 -3.31 45.00 -44.15
CA LEU A 233 -2.02 45.44 -44.69
C LEU A 233 -1.60 44.71 -45.96
N ASP A 234 -1.86 43.40 -46.05
CA ASP A 234 -1.53 42.61 -47.24
C ASP A 234 -2.35 43.04 -48.46
N VAL A 235 -3.60 43.45 -48.28
CA VAL A 235 -4.41 44.05 -49.37
C VAL A 235 -3.77 45.35 -49.87
N TYR A 236 -3.34 46.23 -48.95
CA TYR A 236 -2.65 47.47 -49.33
C TYR A 236 -1.32 47.19 -50.04
N ARG A 237 -0.53 46.24 -49.55
CA ARG A 237 0.74 45.82 -50.18
C ARG A 237 0.51 45.29 -51.58
N ALA A 238 -0.46 44.39 -51.77
CA ALA A 238 -0.81 43.84 -53.08
C ALA A 238 -1.23 44.95 -54.07
N LEU A 239 -2.01 45.95 -53.62
CA LEU A 239 -2.40 47.08 -54.44
C LEU A 239 -1.20 47.95 -54.86
N VAL A 240 -0.29 48.25 -53.93
CA VAL A 240 0.94 49.01 -54.21
C VAL A 240 1.84 48.26 -55.19
N GLU A 241 1.98 46.95 -55.01
CA GLU A 241 2.77 46.09 -55.89
C GLU A 241 2.18 46.05 -57.31
N GLN A 242 0.86 45.85 -57.45
CA GLN A 242 0.18 45.89 -58.74
C GLN A 242 0.34 47.24 -59.46
N ARG A 243 0.19 48.37 -58.74
CA ARG A 243 0.40 49.71 -59.31
C ARG A 243 1.83 49.92 -59.78
N THR A 244 2.80 49.47 -58.98
CA THR A 244 4.22 49.58 -59.31
C THR A 244 4.57 48.74 -60.54
N LEU A 245 4.02 47.53 -60.64
CA LEU A 245 4.22 46.65 -61.79
C LEU A 245 3.58 47.21 -63.06
N LEU A 246 2.40 47.83 -62.99
CA LEU A 246 1.79 48.52 -64.13
C LEU A 246 2.68 49.64 -64.65
N ALA A 247 3.18 50.50 -63.75
CA ALA A 247 4.09 51.58 -64.12
C ALA A 247 5.36 51.04 -64.80
N LYS A 248 5.96 49.98 -64.24
CA LYS A 248 7.13 49.32 -64.83
C LYS A 248 6.85 48.76 -66.23
N ARG A 249 5.70 48.10 -66.45
CA ARG A 249 5.30 47.57 -67.77
C ARG A 249 5.18 48.68 -68.81
N LEU A 250 4.50 49.78 -68.48
CA LEU A 250 4.34 50.90 -69.41
C LEU A 250 5.66 51.60 -69.72
N VAL A 251 6.55 51.72 -68.74
CA VAL A 251 7.91 52.23 -68.94
C VAL A 251 8.71 51.32 -69.87
N ALA A 252 8.68 50.00 -69.66
CA ALA A 252 9.37 49.05 -70.54
C ALA A 252 8.85 49.08 -71.99
N VAL A 253 7.53 49.23 -72.18
CA VAL A 253 6.95 49.41 -73.51
C VAL A 253 7.45 50.72 -74.13
N ARG A 254 7.38 51.85 -73.41
CA ARG A 254 7.84 53.16 -73.88
C ARG A 254 9.32 53.12 -74.30
N ASP A 255 10.18 52.58 -73.45
CA ASP A 255 11.64 52.54 -73.68
C ASP A 255 12.02 51.64 -74.86
N SER A 256 11.11 50.74 -75.27
CA SER A 256 11.29 49.88 -76.44
C SER A 256 10.91 50.58 -77.75
N VAL A 257 10.02 51.58 -77.73
CA VAL A 257 9.51 52.27 -78.94
C VAL A 257 10.62 53.07 -79.63
N LEU A 258 10.74 52.91 -80.96
CA LEU A 258 11.72 53.64 -81.78
C LEU A 258 11.20 55.04 -82.16
N GLU A 259 12.11 55.94 -82.52
CA GLU A 259 11.76 57.29 -82.95
C GLU A 259 10.93 57.26 -84.24
N GLY A 260 9.80 57.97 -84.28
CA GLY A 260 8.87 57.93 -85.40
C GLY A 260 7.82 56.82 -85.35
N MET A 261 7.83 55.97 -84.31
CA MET A 261 6.72 55.07 -83.96
C MET A 261 5.86 55.67 -82.84
N TRP A 262 4.55 55.44 -82.90
CA TRP A 262 3.63 55.73 -81.80
C TRP A 262 2.65 54.59 -81.60
N LEU A 263 2.24 54.39 -80.36
CA LEU A 263 1.30 53.34 -80.00
C LEU A 263 -0.13 53.86 -80.11
N THR A 264 -1.01 53.05 -80.68
CA THR A 264 -2.44 53.36 -80.80
C THR A 264 -3.26 52.62 -79.76
N ALA A 265 -2.86 51.40 -79.38
CA ALA A 265 -3.52 50.62 -78.34
C ALA A 265 -2.54 49.66 -77.67
N VAL A 266 -2.68 49.48 -76.35
CA VAL A 266 -2.03 48.43 -75.58
C VAL A 266 -3.12 47.67 -74.84
N GLU A 267 -3.42 46.46 -75.30
CA GLU A 267 -4.52 45.64 -74.79
C GLU A 267 -3.97 44.43 -74.00
N PRO A 268 -4.54 44.11 -72.83
CA PRO A 268 -4.13 42.93 -72.08
C PRO A 268 -4.63 41.65 -72.74
N MET A 269 -3.74 40.68 -72.96
CA MET A 269 -4.09 39.33 -73.40
C MET A 269 -4.40 38.47 -72.18
N ARG A 270 -5.62 37.93 -72.11
CA ARG A 270 -6.12 37.15 -70.98
C ARG A 270 -6.17 35.67 -71.32
N ASP A 271 -5.77 34.84 -70.37
CA ASP A 271 -5.99 33.39 -70.40
C ASP A 271 -7.40 33.03 -69.85
N ALA A 272 -7.83 31.78 -69.99
CA ALA A 272 -9.15 31.27 -69.59
C ALA A 272 -9.51 31.51 -68.12
N ALA A 273 -8.50 31.67 -67.25
CA ALA A 273 -8.66 31.99 -65.83
C ALA A 273 -8.78 33.50 -65.52
N GLY A 274 -8.78 34.35 -66.56
CA GLY A 274 -8.82 35.82 -66.47
C GLY A 274 -7.49 36.47 -66.10
N LEU A 275 -6.39 35.70 -66.05
CA LEU A 275 -5.03 36.21 -65.81
C LEU A 275 -4.49 36.86 -67.09
N VAL A 276 -3.90 38.03 -66.98
CA VAL A 276 -3.21 38.71 -68.08
C VAL A 276 -1.82 38.12 -68.23
N THR A 277 -1.64 37.33 -69.29
CA THR A 277 -0.41 36.58 -69.60
C THR A 277 0.47 37.28 -70.62
N GLY A 278 -0.06 38.30 -71.31
CA GLY A 278 0.67 39.07 -72.31
C GLY A 278 0.04 40.42 -72.59
N LEU A 279 0.72 41.25 -73.40
CA LEU A 279 0.22 42.52 -73.92
C LEU A 279 0.20 42.47 -75.44
N ARG A 280 -0.95 42.81 -76.03
CA ARG A 280 -1.09 43.09 -77.44
C ARG A 280 -0.84 44.58 -77.67
N ILE A 281 0.26 44.89 -78.35
CA ILE A 281 0.71 46.25 -78.61
C ILE A 281 0.45 46.56 -80.08
N SER A 282 -0.41 47.55 -80.34
CA SER A 282 -0.70 48.04 -81.68
C SER A 282 -0.19 49.46 -81.82
N GLY A 283 0.40 49.76 -82.97
CA GLY A 283 0.95 51.07 -83.23
C GLY A 283 1.11 51.36 -84.71
N ARG A 284 1.60 52.55 -84.98
CA ARG A 284 1.89 53.06 -86.31
C ARG A 284 3.27 53.67 -86.30
N GLY A 285 3.92 53.70 -87.45
CA GLY A 285 5.18 54.42 -87.61
C GLY A 285 5.28 55.09 -88.97
N PHE A 286 5.99 56.21 -89.03
CA PHE A 286 6.24 56.89 -90.29
C PHE A 286 7.25 56.11 -91.13
N SER A 287 6.89 55.82 -92.37
CA SER A 287 7.68 54.95 -93.25
C SER A 287 9.06 55.53 -93.61
N ASP A 288 9.25 56.85 -93.54
CA ASP A 288 10.53 57.54 -93.74
C ASP A 288 11.50 57.29 -92.57
N ARG A 289 11.03 57.41 -91.34
CA ARG A 289 11.79 57.18 -90.11
C ARG A 289 12.08 55.70 -89.87
N LEU A 290 11.13 54.83 -90.19
CA LEU A 290 11.33 53.38 -90.12
C LEU A 290 12.43 52.92 -91.09
N LYS A 291 12.42 53.40 -92.35
CA LYS A 291 13.48 53.13 -93.32
C LYS A 291 14.85 53.67 -92.89
N ALA A 292 14.89 54.80 -92.19
CA ALA A 292 16.13 55.33 -91.62
C ALA A 292 16.71 54.43 -90.52
N HIS A 293 15.87 53.83 -89.68
CA HIS A 293 16.29 52.84 -88.68
C HIS A 293 16.71 51.51 -89.32
N GLU A 294 16.02 51.04 -90.37
CA GLU A 294 16.40 49.85 -91.15
C GLU A 294 17.77 50.03 -91.83
N ALA A 295 18.03 51.22 -92.38
CA ALA A 295 19.32 51.58 -92.97
C ALA A 295 20.44 51.66 -91.92
N ALA A 296 20.17 52.21 -90.74
CA ALA A 296 21.13 52.28 -89.64
C ALA A 296 21.42 50.91 -88.98
N GLY A 297 20.46 49.98 -89.05
CA GLY A 297 20.59 48.59 -88.58
C GLY A 297 21.18 47.61 -89.60
N GLY A 298 21.65 48.09 -90.76
CA GLY A 298 22.30 47.25 -91.76
C GLY A 298 21.37 46.46 -92.68
N ASN A 299 20.11 46.85 -92.84
CA ASN A 299 19.09 46.19 -93.70
C ASN A 299 18.84 44.70 -93.40
N GLN A 300 19.27 44.18 -92.24
CA GLN A 300 19.09 42.78 -91.86
C GLN A 300 17.82 42.52 -91.05
N ALA A 301 17.19 43.55 -90.48
CA ALA A 301 15.96 43.46 -89.69
C ALA A 301 15.03 44.63 -90.01
N THR A 302 13.72 44.40 -90.06
CA THR A 302 12.74 45.50 -90.19
C THR A 302 12.66 46.32 -88.90
N ALA A 303 12.23 47.58 -88.99
CA ALA A 303 12.09 48.41 -87.79
C ALA A 303 11.10 47.83 -86.75
N VAL A 304 10.13 47.02 -87.19
CA VAL A 304 9.20 46.28 -86.32
C VAL A 304 9.89 45.09 -85.64
N GLU A 305 10.85 44.43 -86.30
CA GLU A 305 11.69 43.40 -85.68
C GLU A 305 12.66 43.99 -84.66
N MET A 306 13.24 45.16 -84.94
CA MET A 306 14.05 45.89 -83.95
C MET A 306 13.24 46.28 -82.70
N PHE A 307 11.97 46.67 -82.88
CA PHE A 307 11.05 46.93 -81.77
C PHE A 307 10.75 45.66 -80.96
N ARG A 308 10.51 44.53 -81.64
CA ARG A 308 10.34 43.20 -81.01
C ARG A 308 11.57 42.83 -80.18
N ASP A 309 12.76 42.99 -80.73
CA ASP A 309 13.99 42.56 -80.07
C ASP A 309 14.34 43.46 -78.88
N ARG A 310 13.97 44.76 -78.93
CA ARG A 310 14.02 45.65 -77.76
C ARG A 310 13.04 45.25 -76.66
N LEU A 311 11.83 44.80 -77.02
CA LEU A 311 10.86 44.28 -76.04
C LEU A 311 11.39 43.02 -75.35
N LYS A 312 12.05 42.10 -76.08
CA LYS A 312 12.69 40.91 -75.49
C LYS A 312 13.82 41.25 -74.53
N ALA A 313 14.56 42.32 -74.79
CA ALA A 313 15.65 42.76 -73.91
C ALA A 313 15.15 43.34 -72.56
N GLN A 314 13.86 43.63 -72.42
CA GLN A 314 13.29 44.13 -71.17
C GLN A 314 12.97 42.97 -70.21
N SER A 315 13.34 43.11 -68.93
CA SER A 315 13.16 42.07 -67.90
C SER A 315 11.70 41.76 -67.50
N ILE A 316 10.72 42.30 -68.24
CA ILE A 316 9.28 42.19 -67.97
C ILE A 316 8.60 41.27 -68.99
N PHE A 317 9.16 41.15 -70.18
CA PHE A 317 8.64 40.33 -71.26
C PHE A 317 9.48 39.06 -71.39
N THR A 318 8.84 37.96 -71.80
CA THR A 318 9.56 36.74 -72.17
C THR A 318 10.11 36.87 -73.59
N ASP A 319 10.94 35.91 -74.02
CA ASP A 319 11.45 35.84 -75.40
C ASP A 319 10.34 35.60 -76.46
N ASP A 320 9.13 35.28 -76.01
CA ASP A 320 7.94 35.02 -76.83
C ASP A 320 7.22 36.33 -77.20
N VAL A 321 7.79 37.05 -78.15
CA VAL A 321 7.17 38.23 -78.78
C VAL A 321 6.91 37.95 -80.26
N PHE A 322 5.64 37.94 -80.66
CA PHE A 322 5.20 37.60 -82.02
C PHE A 322 4.67 38.82 -82.76
N ILE A 323 5.13 39.04 -83.99
CA ILE A 323 4.56 40.04 -84.90
C ILE A 323 3.36 39.40 -85.60
N ARG A 324 2.16 39.93 -85.39
CA ARG A 324 0.91 39.36 -85.94
C ARG A 324 0.48 39.98 -87.25
N ARG A 325 0.64 41.30 -87.36
CA ARG A 325 0.28 42.06 -88.56
C ARG A 325 1.29 43.17 -88.77
N GLU A 326 1.74 43.30 -90.00
CA GLU A 326 2.53 44.41 -90.50
C GLU A 326 2.03 44.70 -91.92
N HIS A 327 1.49 45.89 -92.13
CA HIS A 327 1.02 46.35 -93.45
C HIS A 327 1.04 47.87 -93.50
N ASP A 328 1.08 48.43 -94.71
CA ASP A 328 0.91 49.86 -94.90
C ASP A 328 -0.55 50.27 -94.64
N ASP A 329 -0.76 51.44 -94.03
CA ASP A 329 -2.09 51.96 -93.74
C ASP A 329 -2.85 52.20 -95.06
N GLU A 330 -4.04 51.61 -95.20
CA GLU A 330 -4.89 51.75 -96.40
C GLU A 330 -5.22 53.21 -96.74
N ARG A 331 -5.20 54.12 -95.75
CA ARG A 331 -5.47 55.55 -95.95
C ARG A 331 -4.23 56.34 -96.38
N PHE A 332 -3.04 55.84 -96.08
CA PHE A 332 -1.76 56.49 -96.36
C PHE A 332 -0.70 55.48 -96.82
N PRO A 333 -0.89 54.86 -98.00
CA PRO A 333 0.07 53.91 -98.55
C PRO A 333 1.45 54.57 -98.71
N ASP A 334 2.51 53.81 -98.43
CA ASP A 334 3.93 54.23 -98.43
C ASP A 334 4.35 55.34 -97.44
N ARG A 335 3.43 55.85 -96.61
CA ARG A 335 3.72 56.90 -95.61
C ARG A 335 3.62 56.44 -94.17
N VAL A 336 2.72 55.50 -93.87
CA VAL A 336 2.50 55.01 -92.51
C VAL A 336 2.41 53.48 -92.55
N ARG A 337 3.23 52.82 -91.73
CA ARG A 337 3.11 51.38 -91.45
C ARG A 337 2.33 51.14 -90.18
N VAL A 338 1.41 50.19 -90.24
CA VAL A 338 0.64 49.70 -89.09
C VAL A 338 1.21 48.37 -88.64
N PHE A 339 1.48 48.24 -87.35
CA PHE A 339 2.01 47.02 -86.76
C PHE A 339 1.20 46.58 -85.54
N THR A 340 1.13 45.26 -85.34
CA THR A 340 0.57 44.64 -84.15
C THR A 340 1.50 43.53 -83.67
N LEU A 341 1.94 43.63 -82.42
CA LEU A 341 2.76 42.62 -81.75
C LEU A 341 2.02 42.07 -80.53
N GLU A 342 2.29 40.82 -80.23
CA GLU A 342 1.87 40.15 -79.00
C GLU A 342 3.13 39.83 -78.21
N ALA A 343 3.28 40.41 -77.02
CA ALA A 343 4.41 40.21 -76.14
C ALA A 343 3.94 39.50 -74.86
N ASN A 344 4.44 38.29 -74.61
CA ASN A 344 4.11 37.57 -73.39
C ASN A 344 4.86 38.15 -72.19
N LEU A 345 4.20 38.17 -71.03
CA LEU A 345 4.74 38.69 -69.78
C LEU A 345 5.41 37.56 -68.99
N GLU A 346 6.55 37.86 -68.37
CA GLU A 346 7.19 36.99 -67.38
C GLU A 346 6.25 36.66 -66.24
N LEU A 347 6.38 35.49 -65.61
CA LEU A 347 5.49 35.02 -64.53
C LEU A 347 5.34 36.06 -63.40
N ALA A 348 6.42 36.75 -63.03
CA ALA A 348 6.42 37.80 -62.01
C ALA A 348 5.73 39.11 -62.47
N ALA A 349 5.51 39.25 -63.77
CA ALA A 349 4.87 40.39 -64.41
C ALA A 349 3.46 40.07 -64.93
N GLN A 350 2.93 38.86 -64.74
CA GLN A 350 1.53 38.54 -65.02
C GLN A 350 0.64 39.12 -63.91
N PHE A 351 -0.63 39.42 -64.22
CA PHE A 351 -1.56 39.93 -63.21
C PHE A 351 -2.99 39.54 -63.50
N LYS A 352 -3.79 39.39 -62.45
CA LYS A 352 -5.25 39.29 -62.58
C LYS A 352 -5.84 40.68 -62.33
N PRO A 353 -6.55 41.29 -63.28
CA PRO A 353 -7.20 42.56 -63.05
C PRO A 353 -8.27 42.36 -61.98
N VAL A 354 -8.26 43.24 -60.97
CA VAL A 354 -9.36 43.36 -60.01
C VAL A 354 -10.51 44.03 -60.76
N GLU A 355 -11.68 43.39 -60.83
CA GLU A 355 -12.89 43.97 -61.42
C GLU A 355 -13.42 45.16 -60.60
#